data_AF-A0AAE6BX27-F1
#
_entry.id   AF-A0AAE6BX27-F1
#
_cell.length_a   1.000
_cell.length_b   1.000
_cell.length_c   1.000
_cell.angle_alpha   90.00
_cell.angle_beta   90.00
_cell.angle_gamma   90.00
#
_symmetry.space_group_name_H-M   'P 1'
#
loop_
_entity.id
_entity.type
_entity.pdbx_description
1 polymer ?
#
loop_
_entity_poly.entity_id
_entity_poly.type
_entity_poly.pdbx_seq_one_letter_code
_entity_poly.pdbx_strand_id
1 'polypeptide(L)'
;MKKICWLAAVATLSISGSASAQATLSEISELYMVGYQTSWSAFELIKTSDHVFFYQGKVEGGDGVSNGSFRASPFGGDAVFSRPQVHAVEDKTLLSPATSPTAVIDYGNMEGGDKNWYISESGNYRIVFDLENARVSISQDFSEVLPVITPSIYAVGDATVGGWTPAFGTPLTVDETDPYIFTYQTYMKGGALKFSLRNDKEWDGNWIHPVQNTAFGADGLKKCAMEVFRGADLNDNQWTVSDAGTYKITLDLRNMEMSAEYLSDKVIANHLYLVGDLTNWSFQPMEQVSPNVFEATFDNCESGKRFRASMAPVWGTHLRPEVDNTELAIDNKDGLDIKTDQNEDYNWAIKEPGTYKIRFDLNKMKVSANNEPTTSITEIIQDGGDVTCEYFNLQGIRVMNPVAGEVYIQRTGTTVRKVIIR
;
A
#
# COMPACT_ATOMS: atom_id res chain seq x y z
N MET A 1 -69.18 -36.67 -37.94
CA MET A 1 -69.80 -35.82 -36.89
C MET A 1 -68.73 -35.43 -35.88
N LYS A 2 -68.62 -34.12 -35.61
CA LYS A 2 -67.88 -33.40 -34.55
C LYS A 2 -66.38 -33.70 -34.36
N LYS A 3 -65.55 -32.83 -34.95
CA LYS A 3 -64.21 -32.48 -34.47
C LYS A 3 -64.34 -31.76 -33.12
N ILE A 4 -63.54 -32.14 -32.13
CA ILE A 4 -63.30 -31.35 -30.93
C ILE A 4 -61.79 -31.16 -30.83
N CYS A 5 -61.39 -29.90 -30.98
CA CYS A 5 -60.03 -29.41 -30.80
C CYS A 5 -59.75 -29.27 -29.30
N TRP A 6 -58.61 -29.76 -28.83
CA TRP A 6 -58.04 -29.32 -27.56
C TRP A 6 -56.99 -28.25 -27.86
N LEU A 7 -57.25 -27.05 -27.36
CA LEU A 7 -56.37 -25.90 -27.42
C LEU A 7 -55.28 -26.10 -26.35
N ALA A 8 -54.04 -26.40 -26.75
CA ALA A 8 -52.90 -26.33 -25.85
C ALA A 8 -52.42 -24.87 -25.82
N ALA A 9 -52.67 -24.18 -24.70
CA ALA A 9 -52.04 -22.90 -24.41
C ALA A 9 -50.55 -23.16 -24.15
N VAL A 10 -49.70 -22.77 -25.10
CA VAL A 10 -48.25 -22.70 -24.89
C VAL A 10 -47.99 -21.43 -24.09
N ALA A 11 -47.78 -21.58 -22.78
CA ALA A 11 -47.12 -20.54 -22.00
C ALA A 11 -45.65 -20.50 -22.44
N THR A 12 -45.29 -19.52 -23.26
CA THR A 12 -43.89 -19.21 -23.54
C THR A 12 -43.28 -18.61 -22.27
N LEU A 13 -42.58 -19.44 -21.48
CA LEU A 13 -41.64 -18.96 -20.48
C LEU A 13 -40.49 -18.26 -21.23
N SER A 14 -40.41 -16.93 -21.11
CA SER A 14 -39.28 -16.15 -21.58
C SER A 14 -38.11 -16.30 -20.60
N ILE A 15 -37.27 -17.31 -20.81
CA ILE A 15 -36.07 -17.60 -19.98
C ILE A 15 -34.84 -16.80 -20.47
N SER A 16 -34.95 -16.03 -21.56
CA SER A 16 -33.78 -15.40 -22.21
C SER A 16 -33.31 -14.09 -21.57
N GLY A 17 -34.12 -13.38 -20.78
CA GLY A 17 -33.76 -12.08 -20.21
C GLY A 17 -33.04 -12.14 -18.86
N SER A 18 -33.42 -13.09 -18.00
CA SER A 18 -32.85 -13.23 -16.65
C SER A 18 -31.46 -13.86 -16.66
N ALA A 19 -31.21 -14.82 -17.55
CA ALA A 19 -29.90 -15.46 -17.68
C ALA A 19 -28.80 -14.51 -18.22
N SER A 20 -29.16 -13.54 -19.09
CA SER A 20 -28.21 -12.54 -19.58
C SER A 20 -27.89 -11.45 -18.55
N ALA A 21 -28.87 -11.03 -17.74
CA ALA A 21 -28.64 -10.07 -16.67
C ALA A 21 -27.75 -10.66 -15.56
N GLN A 22 -28.00 -11.91 -15.16
CA GLN A 22 -27.21 -12.59 -14.14
C GLN A 22 -25.77 -12.89 -14.60
N ALA A 23 -25.57 -13.26 -15.87
CA ALA A 23 -24.23 -13.39 -16.46
C ALA A 23 -23.45 -12.07 -16.54
N THR A 24 -24.11 -10.92 -16.40
CA THR A 24 -23.45 -9.61 -16.37
C THR A 24 -23.15 -9.15 -14.94
N LEU A 25 -23.94 -9.59 -13.96
CA LEU A 25 -23.68 -9.35 -12.53
C LEU A 25 -22.40 -10.05 -12.05
N SER A 26 -22.15 -11.26 -12.55
CA SER A 26 -20.94 -12.04 -12.26
C SER A 26 -19.65 -11.48 -12.87
N GLU A 27 -19.71 -10.40 -13.65
CA GLU A 27 -18.51 -9.72 -14.18
C GLU A 27 -18.14 -8.49 -13.32
N ILE A 28 -18.97 -8.15 -12.33
CA ILE A 28 -18.76 -6.97 -11.48
C ILE A 28 -17.67 -7.29 -10.44
N SER A 29 -16.53 -6.59 -10.54
CA SER A 29 -15.40 -6.71 -9.61
C SER A 29 -15.35 -5.61 -8.56
N GLU A 30 -16.02 -4.47 -8.80
CA GLU A 30 -16.12 -3.32 -7.90
C GLU A 30 -17.57 -2.84 -7.86
N LEU A 31 -18.03 -2.36 -6.71
CA LEU A 31 -19.38 -1.85 -6.56
C LEU A 31 -19.37 -0.55 -5.74
N TYR A 32 -20.14 0.43 -6.17
CA TYR A 32 -20.21 1.76 -5.56
C TYR A 32 -21.64 2.04 -5.13
N MET A 33 -21.87 2.37 -3.86
CA MET A 33 -23.17 2.86 -3.39
C MET A 33 -23.34 4.33 -3.75
N VAL A 34 -24.56 4.69 -4.16
CA VAL A 34 -24.95 6.06 -4.45
C VAL A 34 -26.33 6.29 -3.86
N GLY A 35 -26.45 7.30 -3.01
CA GLY A 35 -27.71 7.66 -2.38
C GLY A 35 -27.54 8.80 -1.40
N TYR A 36 -28.56 9.06 -0.60
CA TYR A 36 -28.51 10.14 0.39
C TYR A 36 -27.37 9.96 1.41
N GLN A 37 -27.09 8.72 1.79
CA GLN A 37 -26.03 8.35 2.75
C GLN A 37 -24.62 8.62 2.20
N THR A 38 -24.49 8.79 0.88
CA THR A 38 -23.24 9.13 0.21
C THR A 38 -23.27 10.53 -0.39
N SER A 39 -24.27 11.35 -0.04
CA SER A 39 -24.52 12.65 -0.68
C SER A 39 -24.55 12.56 -2.20
N TRP A 40 -25.14 11.48 -2.73
CA TRP A 40 -25.19 11.15 -4.16
C TRP A 40 -23.82 11.12 -4.84
N SER A 41 -22.77 10.81 -4.10
CA SER A 41 -21.44 10.53 -4.65
C SER A 41 -21.17 9.03 -4.66
N ALA A 42 -20.35 8.58 -5.61
CA ALA A 42 -19.94 7.19 -5.72
C ALA A 42 -19.05 6.78 -4.55
N PHE A 43 -19.58 5.96 -3.63
CA PHE A 43 -18.83 5.42 -2.50
C PHE A 43 -18.49 3.95 -2.73
N GLU A 44 -17.21 3.62 -2.77
CA GLU A 44 -16.73 2.25 -2.98
C GLU A 44 -17.14 1.33 -1.82
N LEU A 45 -17.90 0.29 -2.14
CA LEU A 45 -18.33 -0.73 -1.19
C LEU A 45 -17.20 -1.71 -0.88
N ILE A 46 -17.26 -2.29 0.32
CA ILE A 46 -16.24 -3.23 0.79
C ILE A 46 -16.55 -4.61 0.21
N LYS A 47 -15.58 -5.23 -0.47
CA LYS A 47 -15.73 -6.58 -1.02
C LYS A 47 -15.48 -7.63 0.08
N THR A 48 -16.39 -8.61 0.21
CA THR A 48 -16.27 -9.69 1.21
C THR A 48 -16.07 -11.07 0.61
N SER A 49 -16.63 -11.31 -0.58
CA SER A 49 -16.32 -12.46 -1.42
C SER A 49 -16.42 -12.03 -2.87
N ASP A 50 -16.15 -12.95 -3.80
CA ASP A 50 -16.47 -12.70 -5.20
C ASP A 50 -17.96 -12.36 -5.32
N HIS A 51 -18.23 -11.25 -6.00
CA HIS A 51 -19.58 -10.71 -6.27
C HIS A 51 -20.43 -10.37 -5.03
N VAL A 52 -19.85 -10.33 -3.83
CA VAL A 52 -20.55 -9.87 -2.62
C VAL A 52 -19.84 -8.66 -2.03
N PHE A 53 -20.59 -7.59 -1.87
CA PHE A 53 -20.12 -6.29 -1.38
C PHE A 53 -21.01 -5.82 -0.24
N PHE A 54 -20.45 -5.03 0.68
CA PHE A 54 -21.25 -4.46 1.75
C PHE A 54 -20.90 -3.00 2.04
N TYR A 55 -21.93 -2.30 2.52
CA TYR A 55 -21.82 -1.04 3.24
C TYR A 55 -22.07 -1.35 4.71
N GLN A 56 -21.29 -0.73 5.59
CA GLN A 56 -21.57 -0.70 7.01
C GLN A 56 -21.39 0.73 7.49
N GLY A 57 -22.43 1.33 8.05
CA GLY A 57 -22.37 2.74 8.43
C GLY A 57 -23.73 3.32 8.82
N LYS A 58 -23.72 4.63 9.06
CA LYS A 58 -24.90 5.38 9.45
C LYS A 58 -25.77 5.69 8.23
N VAL A 59 -27.04 5.32 8.32
CA VAL A 59 -28.07 5.66 7.35
C VAL A 59 -28.99 6.72 7.93
N GLU A 60 -29.21 7.78 7.17
CA GLU A 60 -30.34 8.68 7.40
C GLU A 60 -31.57 8.10 6.70
N GLY A 61 -32.58 7.73 7.49
CA GLY A 61 -33.83 7.18 6.99
C GLY A 61 -34.75 8.24 6.38
N GLY A 62 -35.70 7.83 5.54
CA GLY A 62 -36.64 8.74 4.90
C GLY A 62 -37.79 8.07 4.18
N ASP A 63 -38.51 8.84 3.38
CA ASP A 63 -39.70 8.41 2.63
C ASP A 63 -39.37 7.79 1.26
N GLY A 64 -38.08 7.65 0.93
CA GLY A 64 -37.64 7.16 -0.37
C GLY A 64 -37.74 8.19 -1.50
N VAL A 65 -38.07 9.45 -1.18
CA VAL A 65 -38.14 10.57 -2.13
C VAL A 65 -37.19 11.68 -1.72
N SER A 66 -37.40 12.21 -0.53
CA SER A 66 -36.67 13.33 0.06
C SER A 66 -35.43 12.90 0.84
N ASN A 67 -35.41 11.65 1.33
CA ASN A 67 -34.25 11.04 1.99
C ASN A 67 -34.35 9.50 1.97
N GLY A 68 -33.29 8.83 2.40
CA GLY A 68 -33.26 7.38 2.64
C GLY A 68 -33.03 6.52 1.40
N SER A 69 -33.17 7.09 0.20
CA SER A 69 -32.98 6.37 -1.06
C SER A 69 -31.52 6.10 -1.40
N PHE A 70 -31.26 4.91 -1.93
CA PHE A 70 -29.96 4.52 -2.46
C PHE A 70 -30.08 3.42 -3.53
N ARG A 71 -28.97 3.23 -4.23
CA ARG A 71 -28.70 2.17 -5.20
C ARG A 71 -27.20 1.94 -5.29
N ALA A 72 -26.77 1.06 -6.18
CA ALA A 72 -25.37 0.80 -6.44
C ALA A 72 -25.01 0.82 -7.93
N SER A 73 -23.72 0.86 -8.24
CA SER A 73 -23.19 0.95 -9.60
C SER A 73 -21.86 0.22 -9.70
N PRO A 74 -21.59 -0.53 -10.79
CA PRO A 74 -20.25 -1.09 -11.06
C PRO A 74 -19.21 -0.05 -11.47
N PHE A 75 -19.63 1.19 -11.69
CA PHE A 75 -18.79 2.27 -12.19
C PHE A 75 -18.69 3.37 -11.14
N GLY A 76 -17.49 3.83 -10.80
CA GLY A 76 -17.27 4.94 -9.88
C GLY A 76 -17.39 6.33 -10.53
N GLY A 77 -17.27 7.38 -9.71
CA GLY A 77 -17.34 8.79 -10.15
C GLY A 77 -18.69 9.14 -10.81
N ASP A 78 -18.68 10.11 -11.74
CA ASP A 78 -19.91 10.54 -12.43
C ASP A 78 -20.52 9.48 -13.35
N ALA A 79 -19.74 8.45 -13.71
CA ALA A 79 -20.21 7.35 -14.54
C ALA A 79 -21.34 6.54 -13.87
N VAL A 80 -21.50 6.65 -12.54
CA VAL A 80 -22.63 6.05 -11.82
C VAL A 80 -23.98 6.46 -12.42
N PHE A 81 -24.13 7.68 -12.96
CA PHE A 81 -25.44 8.22 -13.38
C PHE A 81 -25.82 7.95 -14.83
N SER A 82 -24.88 7.43 -15.63
CA SER A 82 -25.05 7.31 -17.09
C SER A 82 -24.86 5.90 -17.62
N ARG A 83 -24.58 4.94 -16.74
CA ARG A 83 -24.29 3.54 -17.07
C ARG A 83 -25.27 2.61 -16.34
N PRO A 84 -25.30 1.30 -16.69
CA PRO A 84 -26.11 0.35 -15.95
C PRO A 84 -25.81 0.36 -14.45
N GLN A 85 -26.86 0.27 -13.65
CA GLN A 85 -26.79 0.34 -12.19
C GLN A 85 -27.37 -0.93 -11.57
N VAL A 86 -26.94 -1.24 -10.35
CA VAL A 86 -27.49 -2.26 -9.46
C VAL A 86 -28.58 -1.58 -8.62
N HIS A 87 -29.83 -1.91 -8.89
CA HIS A 87 -30.96 -1.11 -8.42
C HIS A 87 -32.17 -1.98 -8.04
N ALA A 88 -33.20 -1.37 -7.47
CA ALA A 88 -34.42 -2.08 -7.10
C ALA A 88 -35.23 -2.47 -8.37
N VAL A 89 -36.08 -3.49 -8.28
CA VAL A 89 -37.00 -3.85 -9.37
C VAL A 89 -38.04 -2.75 -9.61
N GLU A 90 -38.61 -2.24 -8.51
CA GLU A 90 -39.54 -1.12 -8.46
C GLU A 90 -38.94 0.03 -7.64
N ASP A 91 -39.20 1.27 -8.05
CA ASP A 91 -38.76 2.43 -7.27
C ASP A 91 -39.40 2.44 -5.89
N LYS A 92 -38.68 3.02 -4.91
CA LYS A 92 -39.08 3.08 -3.50
C LYS A 92 -39.37 1.70 -2.92
N THR A 93 -38.50 0.73 -3.21
CA THR A 93 -38.57 -0.57 -2.54
C THR A 93 -38.03 -0.43 -1.11
N LEU A 94 -38.86 -0.74 -0.11
CA LEU A 94 -38.46 -0.67 1.29
C LEU A 94 -37.45 -1.77 1.65
N LEU A 95 -36.35 -1.39 2.29
CA LEU A 95 -35.46 -2.28 3.03
C LEU A 95 -35.58 -1.98 4.53
N SER A 96 -35.98 -2.99 5.30
CA SER A 96 -36.16 -2.88 6.75
C SER A 96 -35.82 -4.21 7.43
N PRO A 97 -34.91 -4.26 8.41
CA PRO A 97 -34.59 -5.50 9.11
C PRO A 97 -35.81 -6.22 9.71
N ALA A 98 -36.84 -5.47 10.11
CA ALA A 98 -38.00 -6.01 10.80
C ALA A 98 -39.06 -6.60 9.85
N THR A 99 -39.29 -5.97 8.70
CA THR A 99 -40.43 -6.31 7.83
C THR A 99 -40.04 -6.73 6.42
N SER A 100 -38.90 -6.25 5.94
CA SER A 100 -38.44 -6.44 4.56
C SER A 100 -36.92 -6.50 4.55
N PRO A 101 -36.31 -7.51 5.21
CA PRO A 101 -34.86 -7.52 5.43
C PRO A 101 -34.10 -7.66 4.12
N THR A 102 -34.75 -8.14 3.05
CA THR A 102 -34.11 -8.36 1.75
C THR A 102 -35.01 -8.03 0.58
N ALA A 103 -34.40 -7.65 -0.53
CA ALA A 103 -35.07 -7.39 -1.80
C ALA A 103 -34.27 -8.00 -2.97
N VAL A 104 -34.95 -8.18 -4.10
CA VAL A 104 -34.34 -8.63 -5.35
C VAL A 104 -33.56 -7.47 -5.98
N ILE A 105 -32.38 -7.79 -6.52
CA ILE A 105 -31.57 -6.88 -7.34
C ILE A 105 -31.99 -6.99 -8.80
N ASP A 106 -32.12 -5.84 -9.44
CA ASP A 106 -32.14 -5.72 -10.91
C ASP A 106 -30.87 -4.99 -11.38
N TYR A 107 -30.48 -5.22 -12.63
CA TYR A 107 -29.29 -4.63 -13.23
C TYR A 107 -29.55 -4.18 -14.66
N GLY A 108 -29.39 -2.89 -14.89
CA GLY A 108 -29.59 -2.33 -16.22
C GLY A 108 -29.59 -0.81 -16.22
N ASN A 109 -29.89 -0.26 -17.39
CA ASN A 109 -30.25 1.15 -17.49
C ASN A 109 -31.66 1.31 -16.94
N MET A 110 -31.88 2.30 -16.08
CA MET A 110 -33.16 2.56 -15.42
C MET A 110 -34.22 3.12 -16.40
N GLU A 111 -34.65 2.31 -17.36
CA GLU A 111 -35.73 2.66 -18.27
C GLU A 111 -37.00 2.98 -17.49
N GLY A 112 -37.54 4.19 -17.66
CA GLY A 112 -38.77 4.65 -17.00
C GLY A 112 -38.58 5.48 -15.73
N GLY A 113 -37.35 5.77 -15.31
CA GLY A 113 -37.05 6.64 -14.15
C GLY A 113 -36.23 5.94 -13.08
N ASP A 114 -35.88 6.68 -12.02
CA ASP A 114 -35.08 6.15 -10.91
C ASP A 114 -35.76 4.93 -10.26
N LYS A 115 -34.96 3.91 -9.90
CA LYS A 115 -35.43 2.71 -9.19
C LYS A 115 -34.61 2.46 -7.94
N ASN A 116 -34.97 3.10 -6.83
CA ASN A 116 -34.17 3.05 -5.62
C ASN A 116 -34.75 2.10 -4.57
N TRP A 117 -33.86 1.53 -3.75
CA TRP A 117 -34.27 1.09 -2.42
C TRP A 117 -34.33 2.29 -1.49
N TYR A 118 -35.10 2.19 -0.41
CA TYR A 118 -35.04 3.16 0.67
C TYR A 118 -35.12 2.49 2.04
N ILE A 119 -34.51 3.15 3.03
CA ILE A 119 -34.60 2.79 4.43
C ILE A 119 -35.40 3.87 5.14
N SER A 120 -36.43 3.48 5.88
CA SER A 120 -37.36 4.43 6.51
C SER A 120 -36.88 4.98 7.85
N GLU A 121 -36.04 4.23 8.55
CA GLU A 121 -35.57 4.56 9.89
C GLU A 121 -34.09 4.90 9.88
N SER A 122 -33.71 5.96 10.60
CA SER A 122 -32.29 6.29 10.75
C SER A 122 -31.63 5.33 11.72
N GLY A 123 -30.39 4.94 11.44
CA GLY A 123 -29.67 4.00 12.28
C GLY A 123 -28.37 3.54 11.64
N ASN A 124 -27.65 2.68 12.35
CA ASN A 124 -26.48 2.02 11.81
C ASN A 124 -26.93 0.72 11.16
N TYR A 125 -26.55 0.51 9.91
CA TYR A 125 -26.93 -0.68 9.16
C TYR A 125 -25.74 -1.28 8.44
N ARG A 126 -25.84 -2.59 8.24
CA ARG A 126 -25.06 -3.33 7.27
C ARG A 126 -25.98 -3.65 6.10
N ILE A 127 -25.59 -3.22 4.90
CA ILE A 127 -26.29 -3.50 3.66
C ILE A 127 -25.38 -4.38 2.82
N VAL A 128 -25.81 -5.60 2.51
CA VAL A 128 -25.03 -6.56 1.73
C VAL A 128 -25.68 -6.74 0.37
N PHE A 129 -24.89 -6.49 -0.69
CA PHE A 129 -25.23 -6.74 -2.08
C PHE A 129 -24.60 -8.07 -2.49
N ASP A 130 -25.41 -9.10 -2.56
CA ASP A 130 -25.04 -10.42 -3.07
C ASP A 130 -25.46 -10.49 -4.55
N LEU A 131 -24.52 -10.17 -5.44
CA LEU A 131 -24.78 -10.11 -6.87
C LEU A 131 -24.88 -11.51 -7.50
N GLU A 132 -24.22 -12.51 -6.89
CA GLU A 132 -24.30 -13.91 -7.29
C GLU A 132 -25.75 -14.41 -7.19
N ASN A 133 -26.41 -14.10 -6.08
CA ASN A 133 -27.81 -14.46 -5.83
C ASN A 133 -28.82 -13.36 -6.20
N ALA A 134 -28.36 -12.28 -6.83
CA ALA A 134 -29.17 -11.10 -7.19
C ALA A 134 -30.05 -10.60 -6.03
N ARG A 135 -29.45 -10.43 -4.85
CA ARG A 135 -30.17 -10.08 -3.62
C ARG A 135 -29.44 -9.00 -2.84
N VAL A 136 -30.19 -8.01 -2.37
CA VAL A 136 -29.73 -7.05 -1.37
C VAL A 136 -30.35 -7.40 -0.02
N SER A 137 -29.59 -7.27 1.06
CA SER A 137 -30.05 -7.50 2.42
C SER A 137 -29.62 -6.38 3.35
N ILE A 138 -30.39 -6.17 4.43
CA ILE A 138 -30.12 -5.17 5.46
C ILE A 138 -30.21 -5.81 6.85
N SER A 139 -29.27 -5.44 7.73
CA SER A 139 -29.23 -5.87 9.13
C SER A 139 -28.75 -4.73 10.04
N GLN A 140 -29.18 -4.74 11.30
CA GLN A 140 -28.59 -3.96 12.40
C GLN A 140 -27.72 -4.83 13.33
N ASP A 141 -27.72 -6.15 13.09
CA ASP A 141 -26.85 -7.09 13.78
C ASP A 141 -25.52 -7.18 13.02
N PHE A 142 -24.43 -6.79 13.70
CA PHE A 142 -23.06 -6.82 13.18
C PHE A 142 -22.23 -7.98 13.74
N SER A 143 -22.87 -8.94 14.44
CA SER A 143 -22.19 -10.10 15.03
C SER A 143 -21.60 -11.06 14.00
N GLU A 144 -22.15 -11.09 12.78
CA GLU A 144 -21.54 -11.80 11.66
C GLU A 144 -20.21 -11.15 11.28
N VAL A 145 -19.14 -11.94 11.23
CA VAL A 145 -17.85 -11.50 10.72
C VAL A 145 -17.86 -11.66 9.21
N LEU A 146 -17.80 -10.53 8.50
CA LEU A 146 -17.59 -10.52 7.05
C LEU A 146 -16.10 -10.33 6.76
N PRO A 147 -15.46 -11.28 6.03
CA PRO A 147 -14.11 -11.08 5.52
C PRO A 147 -13.99 -9.82 4.68
N VAL A 148 -12.79 -9.27 4.56
CA VAL A 148 -12.48 -8.16 3.65
C VAL A 148 -11.45 -8.59 2.62
N ILE A 149 -11.76 -8.34 1.35
CA ILE A 149 -10.86 -8.56 0.22
C ILE A 149 -10.43 -7.19 -0.30
N THR A 150 -9.13 -6.93 -0.29
CA THR A 150 -8.53 -5.67 -0.76
C THR A 150 -7.12 -5.94 -1.28
N PRO A 151 -6.67 -5.24 -2.33
CA PRO A 151 -5.29 -5.38 -2.81
C PRO A 151 -4.26 -4.65 -1.94
N SER A 152 -4.70 -3.72 -1.07
CA SER A 152 -3.80 -2.86 -0.30
C SER A 152 -4.39 -2.44 1.04
N ILE A 153 -3.48 -2.15 1.98
CA ILE A 153 -3.76 -1.53 3.28
C ILE A 153 -2.62 -0.57 3.60
N TYR A 154 -2.95 0.56 4.23
CA TYR A 154 -2.00 1.59 4.63
C TYR A 154 -2.17 1.93 6.11
N ALA A 155 -1.07 1.92 6.88
CA ALA A 155 -1.02 2.37 8.26
C ALA A 155 -0.93 3.90 8.32
N VAL A 156 -1.79 4.52 9.14
CA VAL A 156 -1.87 5.98 9.31
C VAL A 156 -1.96 6.28 10.81
N GLY A 157 -1.11 7.19 11.30
CA GLY A 157 -1.10 7.59 12.70
C GLY A 157 0.26 8.03 13.21
N ASP A 158 0.31 8.54 14.44
CA ASP A 158 1.54 9.00 15.11
C ASP A 158 2.62 7.91 15.19
N ALA A 159 2.19 6.65 15.31
CA ALA A 159 3.09 5.50 15.40
C ALA A 159 3.66 5.03 14.05
N THR A 160 3.26 5.63 12.92
CA THR A 160 3.63 5.19 11.57
C THR A 160 4.60 6.16 10.89
N VAL A 161 5.27 5.72 9.83
CA VAL A 161 6.21 6.55 9.06
C VAL A 161 5.49 7.76 8.44
N GLY A 162 4.29 7.53 7.90
CA GLY A 162 3.49 8.53 7.19
C GLY A 162 2.75 9.54 8.06
N GLY A 163 2.65 9.30 9.37
CA GLY A 163 1.87 10.15 10.27
C GLY A 163 0.37 10.13 9.93
N TRP A 164 -0.30 11.25 10.22
CA TRP A 164 -1.74 11.46 10.00
C TRP A 164 -2.10 12.01 8.62
N THR A 165 -1.23 11.88 7.63
CA THR A 165 -1.53 12.27 6.24
C THR A 165 -1.92 11.03 5.44
N PRO A 166 -3.21 10.81 5.09
CA PRO A 166 -3.66 9.59 4.43
C PRO A 166 -2.94 9.32 3.10
N ALA A 167 -2.64 10.36 2.32
CA ALA A 167 -1.85 10.28 1.10
C ALA A 167 -0.43 9.70 1.30
N PHE A 168 0.10 9.77 2.52
CA PHE A 168 1.39 9.21 2.93
C PHE A 168 1.25 7.95 3.80
N GLY A 169 0.06 7.34 3.84
CA GLY A 169 -0.16 6.10 4.58
C GLY A 169 0.90 5.05 4.25
N THR A 170 1.46 4.43 5.29
CA THR A 170 2.58 3.49 5.15
C THR A 170 2.04 2.14 4.67
N PRO A 171 2.46 1.63 3.49
CA PRO A 171 1.88 0.41 2.94
C PRO A 171 2.23 -0.82 3.80
N LEU A 172 1.26 -1.72 3.93
CA LEU A 172 1.46 -3.06 4.48
C LEU A 172 1.86 -4.05 3.39
N THR A 173 2.46 -5.15 3.80
CA THR A 173 2.81 -6.27 2.92
C THR A 173 1.74 -7.35 3.02
N VAL A 174 1.08 -7.66 1.90
CA VAL A 174 0.19 -8.81 1.78
C VAL A 174 1.00 -10.11 1.74
N ASP A 175 0.51 -11.16 2.37
CA ASP A 175 1.09 -12.50 2.25
C ASP A 175 0.79 -13.07 0.85
N GLU A 176 1.83 -13.51 0.14
CA GLU A 176 1.72 -14.02 -1.23
C GLU A 176 0.92 -15.33 -1.32
N THR A 177 0.78 -16.05 -0.21
CA THR A 177 0.07 -17.33 -0.12
C THR A 177 -1.31 -17.21 0.52
N ASP A 178 -1.59 -16.10 1.22
CA ASP A 178 -2.89 -15.80 1.82
C ASP A 178 -3.27 -14.31 1.67
N PRO A 179 -4.14 -13.93 0.70
CA PRO A 179 -4.49 -12.54 0.42
C PRO A 179 -5.33 -11.87 1.54
N TYR A 180 -5.71 -12.61 2.59
CA TYR A 180 -6.37 -12.03 3.76
C TYR A 180 -5.38 -11.60 4.85
N ILE A 181 -4.10 -11.93 4.74
CA ILE A 181 -3.10 -11.64 5.75
C ILE A 181 -2.22 -10.48 5.28
N PHE A 182 -2.20 -9.42 6.08
CA PHE A 182 -1.33 -8.27 5.88
C PHE A 182 -0.40 -8.10 7.08
N THR A 183 0.86 -7.78 6.80
CA THR A 183 1.86 -7.55 7.84
C THR A 183 2.47 -6.16 7.75
N TYR A 184 2.78 -5.60 8.92
CA TYR A 184 3.49 -4.34 9.08
C TYR A 184 4.59 -4.51 10.11
N GLN A 185 5.84 -4.46 9.68
CA GLN A 185 6.97 -4.49 10.61
C GLN A 185 7.71 -3.16 10.56
N THR A 186 7.71 -2.42 11.67
CA THR A 186 8.43 -1.15 11.76
C THR A 186 8.77 -0.81 13.20
N TYR A 187 9.69 0.14 13.38
CA TYR A 187 9.92 0.79 14.66
C TYR A 187 8.87 1.88 14.90
N MET A 188 8.09 1.75 15.98
CA MET A 188 7.02 2.65 16.37
C MET A 188 7.46 3.41 17.62
N LYS A 189 7.36 4.75 17.59
CA LYS A 189 7.76 5.61 18.72
C LYS A 189 6.72 5.71 19.84
N GLY A 190 5.57 5.07 19.66
CA GLY A 190 4.38 5.31 20.47
C GLY A 190 3.36 6.20 19.75
N GLY A 191 2.14 6.22 20.26
CA GLY A 191 1.05 7.04 19.72
C GLY A 191 -0.02 6.23 19.00
N ALA A 192 -1.05 6.92 18.52
CA ALA A 192 -2.22 6.28 17.97
C ALA A 192 -2.08 5.93 16.48
N LEU A 193 -2.80 4.91 16.03
CA LEU A 193 -2.87 4.53 14.61
C LEU A 193 -4.19 3.84 14.25
N LYS A 194 -4.48 3.88 12.95
CA LYS A 194 -5.52 3.12 12.24
C LYS A 194 -4.97 2.62 10.91
N PHE A 195 -5.79 1.86 10.18
CA PHE A 195 -5.46 1.43 8.83
C PHE A 195 -6.52 1.89 7.84
N SER A 196 -6.12 2.20 6.61
CA SER A 196 -7.02 2.50 5.51
C SER A 196 -6.85 1.48 4.41
N LEU A 197 -7.94 1.11 3.74
CA LEU A 197 -7.88 0.28 2.53
C LEU A 197 -7.30 1.05 1.34
N ARG A 198 -7.27 2.40 1.42
CA ARG A 198 -6.84 3.29 0.33
C ARG A 198 -6.10 4.52 0.85
N ASN A 199 -5.10 4.99 0.11
CA ASN A 199 -4.39 6.23 0.40
C ASN A 199 -4.78 7.40 -0.53
N ASP A 200 -5.68 7.19 -1.48
CA ASP A 200 -6.13 8.18 -2.47
C ASP A 200 -7.55 8.72 -2.21
N LYS A 201 -8.15 8.34 -1.07
CA LYS A 201 -9.52 8.75 -0.68
C LYS A 201 -9.57 9.67 0.53
N GLU A 202 -8.42 10.12 1.01
CA GLU A 202 -8.32 10.89 2.26
C GLU A 202 -9.13 10.21 3.39
N TRP A 203 -9.87 10.99 4.17
CA TRP A 203 -10.74 10.51 5.23
C TRP A 203 -12.04 9.88 4.73
N ASP A 204 -12.33 9.94 3.43
CA ASP A 204 -13.57 9.43 2.85
C ASP A 204 -13.48 7.95 2.41
N GLY A 205 -12.30 7.35 2.54
CA GLY A 205 -12.07 5.94 2.25
C GLY A 205 -12.71 4.98 3.26
N ASN A 206 -12.49 3.69 3.04
CA ASN A 206 -12.80 2.64 4.02
C ASN A 206 -11.63 2.47 4.99
N TRP A 207 -11.91 2.61 6.28
CA TRP A 207 -10.93 2.55 7.37
C TRP A 207 -11.19 1.34 8.25
N ILE A 208 -10.12 0.70 8.71
CA ILE A 208 -10.13 -0.39 9.67
C ILE A 208 -9.85 0.18 11.07
N HIS A 209 -10.77 -0.10 11.98
CA HIS A 209 -10.75 0.32 13.38
C HIS A 209 -10.73 -0.90 14.30
N PRO A 210 -10.20 -0.79 15.53
CA PRO A 210 -10.57 -1.75 16.56
C PRO A 210 -12.00 -1.48 17.02
N VAL A 211 -12.71 -2.53 17.43
CA VAL A 211 -14.10 -2.41 17.94
C VAL A 211 -14.23 -1.52 19.18
N GLN A 212 -13.11 -1.27 19.87
CA GLN A 212 -12.96 -0.30 20.96
C GLN A 212 -11.52 0.22 20.98
N ASN A 213 -11.30 1.44 21.48
CA ASN A 213 -9.93 1.93 21.72
C ASN A 213 -9.09 0.90 22.47
N THR A 214 -7.95 0.53 21.89
CA THR A 214 -7.12 -0.57 22.37
C THR A 214 -5.66 -0.18 22.37
N ALA A 215 -4.99 -0.32 23.52
CA ALA A 215 -3.56 -0.08 23.63
C ALA A 215 -2.77 -1.39 23.53
N PHE A 216 -1.54 -1.31 23.01
CA PHE A 216 -0.57 -2.40 23.06
C PHE A 216 0.85 -1.86 23.28
N GLY A 217 1.70 -2.68 23.88
CA GLY A 217 3.09 -2.35 24.24
C GLY A 217 3.96 -3.59 24.15
N ALA A 218 5.02 -3.68 24.96
CA ALA A 218 5.98 -4.78 24.89
C ALA A 218 5.38 -6.19 25.13
N ASP A 219 4.23 -6.28 25.80
CA ASP A 219 3.47 -7.53 25.99
C ASP A 219 2.74 -8.02 24.71
N GLY A 220 2.71 -7.17 23.67
CA GLY A 220 2.00 -7.43 22.42
C GLY A 220 0.48 -7.33 22.53
N LEU A 221 -0.20 -7.80 21.48
CA LEU A 221 -1.65 -7.87 21.37
C LEU A 221 -2.04 -9.12 20.57
N LYS A 222 -3.05 -9.85 21.02
CA LYS A 222 -3.52 -11.07 20.35
C LYS A 222 -5.00 -10.97 20.07
N LYS A 223 -5.39 -11.26 18.82
CA LYS A 223 -6.79 -11.41 18.39
C LYS A 223 -7.69 -10.24 18.78
N CYS A 224 -7.24 -9.02 18.53
CA CYS A 224 -8.04 -7.82 18.73
C CYS A 224 -9.05 -7.71 17.59
N ALA A 225 -10.34 -7.78 17.91
CA ALA A 225 -11.40 -7.63 16.91
C ALA A 225 -11.32 -6.27 16.19
N MET A 226 -11.59 -6.31 14.89
CA MET A 226 -11.58 -5.18 13.98
C MET A 226 -12.93 -4.99 13.31
N GLU A 227 -13.18 -3.78 12.83
CA GLU A 227 -14.32 -3.42 12.00
C GLU A 227 -13.87 -2.47 10.89
N VAL A 228 -14.60 -2.45 9.79
CA VAL A 228 -14.30 -1.60 8.64
C VAL A 228 -15.54 -0.83 8.19
N PHE A 229 -15.38 0.47 7.97
CA PHE A 229 -16.44 1.36 7.48
C PHE A 229 -15.83 2.66 6.92
N ARG A 230 -16.69 3.50 6.33
CA ARG A 230 -16.29 4.80 5.78
C ARG A 230 -15.78 5.73 6.88
N GLY A 231 -14.59 6.30 6.69
CA GLY A 231 -14.04 7.36 7.52
C GLY A 231 -14.13 7.06 9.02
N ALA A 232 -15.01 7.79 9.70
CA ALA A 232 -15.33 7.62 11.11
C ALA A 232 -16.86 7.55 11.34
N ASP A 233 -17.61 7.02 10.37
CA ASP A 233 -19.08 7.07 10.33
C ASP A 233 -19.75 6.40 11.54
N LEU A 234 -19.15 5.33 12.07
CA LEU A 234 -19.67 4.62 13.25
C LEU A 234 -18.97 5.02 14.54
N ASN A 235 -17.64 5.06 14.51
CA ASN A 235 -16.79 5.51 15.59
C ASN A 235 -15.42 5.93 15.04
N ASP A 236 -14.59 6.48 15.91
CA ASP A 236 -13.19 6.80 15.59
C ASP A 236 -12.23 6.08 16.55
N ASN A 237 -12.51 4.81 16.85
CA ASN A 237 -11.63 4.02 17.71
C ASN A 237 -10.27 3.81 17.03
N GLN A 238 -9.22 3.77 17.84
CA GLN A 238 -7.85 3.67 17.38
C GLN A 238 -7.08 2.65 18.22
N TRP A 239 -6.02 2.10 17.64
CA TRP A 239 -4.98 1.45 18.43
C TRP A 239 -4.03 2.50 18.98
N THR A 240 -3.43 2.25 20.14
CA THR A 240 -2.37 3.11 20.69
C THR A 240 -1.15 2.28 21.08
N VAL A 241 -0.01 2.59 20.48
CA VAL A 241 1.28 2.02 20.87
C VAL A 241 1.75 2.73 22.14
N SER A 242 1.88 1.98 23.23
CA SER A 242 2.23 2.51 24.56
C SER A 242 3.74 2.52 24.80
N ASP A 243 4.43 1.48 24.34
CA ASP A 243 5.88 1.34 24.48
C ASP A 243 6.55 1.50 23.11
N ALA A 244 7.58 2.32 23.01
CA ALA A 244 8.37 2.42 21.79
C ALA A 244 9.12 1.11 21.52
N GLY A 245 9.21 0.71 20.25
CA GLY A 245 9.92 -0.50 19.84
C GLY A 245 9.60 -0.93 18.42
N THR A 246 10.26 -1.97 17.95
CA THR A 246 9.89 -2.65 16.71
C THR A 246 8.80 -3.68 16.98
N TYR A 247 7.71 -3.54 16.24
CA TYR A 247 6.58 -4.45 16.26
C TYR A 247 6.41 -5.11 14.89
N LYS A 248 5.87 -6.33 14.89
CA LYS A 248 5.19 -6.92 13.73
C LYS A 248 3.69 -6.94 14.01
N ILE A 249 2.95 -6.09 13.30
CA ILE A 249 1.48 -6.13 13.26
C ILE A 249 1.06 -7.11 12.17
N THR A 250 0.07 -7.93 12.47
CA THR A 250 -0.62 -8.79 11.50
C THR A 250 -2.10 -8.46 11.53
N LEU A 251 -2.65 -8.13 10.36
CA LEU A 251 -4.09 -8.01 10.13
C LEU A 251 -4.57 -9.28 9.44
N ASP A 252 -5.51 -9.98 10.07
CA ASP A 252 -6.26 -11.09 9.49
C ASP A 252 -7.62 -10.57 9.05
N LEU A 253 -7.75 -10.28 7.76
CA LEU A 253 -8.99 -9.77 7.17
C LEU A 253 -10.06 -10.85 6.96
N ARG A 254 -9.74 -12.13 7.17
CA ARG A 254 -10.72 -13.21 7.10
C ARG A 254 -11.51 -13.29 8.40
N ASN A 255 -10.80 -13.21 9.51
CA ASN A 255 -11.38 -13.25 10.85
C ASN A 255 -11.66 -11.85 11.41
N MET A 256 -11.23 -10.80 10.71
CA MET A 256 -11.27 -9.41 11.16
C MET A 256 -10.61 -9.25 12.53
N GLU A 257 -9.41 -9.81 12.68
CA GLU A 257 -8.59 -9.74 13.90
C GLU A 257 -7.21 -9.13 13.64
N MET A 258 -6.76 -8.27 14.54
CA MET A 258 -5.40 -7.72 14.57
C MET A 258 -4.57 -8.39 15.67
N SER A 259 -3.29 -8.59 15.41
CA SER A 259 -2.30 -8.93 16.44
C SER A 259 -1.06 -8.05 16.30
N ALA A 260 -0.36 -7.84 17.41
CA ALA A 260 0.91 -7.14 17.46
C ALA A 260 1.92 -7.96 18.27
N GLU A 261 3.06 -8.26 17.65
CA GLU A 261 4.19 -8.93 18.28
C GLU A 261 5.30 -7.91 18.53
N TYR A 262 5.73 -7.75 19.78
CA TYR A 262 6.91 -6.97 20.11
C TYR A 262 8.18 -7.77 19.79
N LEU A 263 9.08 -7.20 18.99
CA LEU A 263 10.28 -7.89 18.53
C LEU A 263 11.54 -7.40 19.27
N SER A 264 11.68 -6.09 19.46
CA SER A 264 12.87 -5.48 20.05
C SER A 264 12.62 -4.01 20.42
N ASP A 265 13.41 -3.49 21.33
CA ASP A 265 13.55 -2.05 21.62
C ASP A 265 14.39 -1.31 20.56
N LYS A 266 15.08 -2.05 19.68
CA LYS A 266 15.94 -1.50 18.63
C LYS A 266 15.16 -1.26 17.35
N VAL A 267 15.66 -0.33 16.53
CA VAL A 267 15.18 -0.11 15.16
C VAL A 267 15.58 -1.31 14.29
N ILE A 268 14.58 -2.04 13.78
CA ILE A 268 14.79 -3.12 12.82
C ILE A 268 13.99 -2.80 11.55
N ALA A 269 14.69 -2.70 10.43
CA ALA A 269 14.09 -2.48 9.11
C ALA A 269 14.27 -3.70 8.21
N ASN A 270 13.22 -4.05 7.46
CA ASN A 270 13.31 -5.03 6.37
C ASN A 270 13.69 -4.37 5.04
N HIS A 271 13.34 -3.09 4.89
CA HIS A 271 13.67 -2.26 3.73
C HIS A 271 14.12 -0.88 4.21
N LEU A 272 15.02 -0.26 3.47
CA LEU A 272 15.42 1.12 3.68
C LEU A 272 15.46 1.84 2.34
N TYR A 273 15.00 3.08 2.32
CA TYR A 273 14.94 3.92 1.13
C TYR A 273 15.76 5.18 1.35
N LEU A 274 16.67 5.50 0.43
CA LEU A 274 17.33 6.81 0.41
C LEU A 274 16.45 7.80 -0.35
N VAL A 275 16.36 9.03 0.17
CA VAL A 275 15.64 10.13 -0.46
C VAL A 275 16.43 11.44 -0.27
N GLY A 276 16.55 12.23 -1.33
CA GLY A 276 17.24 13.51 -1.30
C GLY A 276 17.64 13.99 -2.69
N ASP A 277 18.54 14.97 -2.75
CA ASP A 277 19.06 15.50 -4.01
C ASP A 277 19.74 14.42 -4.86
N LEU A 278 20.36 13.42 -4.21
CA LEU A 278 20.98 12.27 -4.89
C LEU A 278 19.98 11.40 -5.67
N THR A 279 18.69 11.48 -5.33
CA THR A 279 17.62 10.67 -5.92
C THR A 279 16.53 11.53 -6.54
N ASN A 280 16.79 12.83 -6.75
CA ASN A 280 15.79 13.83 -7.18
C ASN A 280 14.52 13.78 -6.31
N TRP A 281 14.70 13.65 -5.00
CA TRP A 281 13.63 13.58 -4.00
C TRP A 281 12.61 12.45 -4.24
N SER A 282 13.02 11.40 -4.93
CA SER A 282 12.26 10.15 -5.07
C SER A 282 12.85 9.09 -4.13
N PHE A 283 12.01 8.30 -3.48
CA PHE A 283 12.46 7.21 -2.62
C PHE A 283 13.10 6.10 -3.47
N GLN A 284 14.38 5.82 -3.23
CA GLN A 284 15.11 4.75 -3.90
C GLN A 284 15.47 3.66 -2.90
N PRO A 285 15.11 2.38 -3.17
CA PRO A 285 15.46 1.29 -2.27
C PRO A 285 16.97 1.14 -2.18
N MET A 286 17.46 0.87 -0.97
CA MET A 286 18.85 0.51 -0.70
C MET A 286 19.01 -1.01 -0.65
N GLU A 287 20.16 -1.52 -1.06
CA GLU A 287 20.48 -2.94 -1.01
C GLU A 287 20.72 -3.37 0.45
N GLN A 288 20.02 -4.40 0.90
CA GLN A 288 20.30 -5.01 2.20
C GLN A 288 21.50 -5.95 2.10
N VAL A 289 22.66 -5.52 2.59
CA VAL A 289 23.92 -6.29 2.50
C VAL A 289 24.15 -7.21 3.70
N SER A 290 23.48 -6.94 4.83
CA SER A 290 23.39 -7.83 6.00
C SER A 290 22.18 -7.45 6.86
N PRO A 291 21.75 -8.26 7.84
CA PRO A 291 20.61 -7.93 8.68
C PRO A 291 20.72 -6.52 9.28
N ASN A 292 19.72 -5.68 9.02
CA ASN A 292 19.64 -4.30 9.48
C ASN A 292 20.78 -3.36 9.00
N VAL A 293 21.42 -3.70 7.87
CA VAL A 293 22.45 -2.89 7.21
C VAL A 293 22.14 -2.74 5.73
N PHE A 294 22.15 -1.49 5.24
CA PHE A 294 21.75 -1.15 3.89
C PHE A 294 22.78 -0.26 3.20
N GLU A 295 23.00 -0.48 1.90
CA GLU A 295 23.98 0.24 1.09
C GLU A 295 23.40 0.71 -0.24
N ALA A 296 23.89 1.85 -0.73
CA ALA A 296 23.63 2.33 -2.09
C ALA A 296 24.83 3.15 -2.58
N THR A 297 25.17 3.00 -3.85
CA THR A 297 26.30 3.71 -4.48
C THR A 297 25.79 4.81 -5.39
N PHE A 298 26.36 6.02 -5.22
CA PHE A 298 26.06 7.19 -6.03
C PHE A 298 27.37 7.73 -6.61
N ASP A 299 27.46 7.74 -7.94
CA ASP A 299 28.62 8.27 -8.66
C ASP A 299 28.50 9.77 -8.89
N ASN A 300 29.64 10.44 -9.02
CA ASN A 300 29.71 11.87 -9.38
C ASN A 300 28.83 12.76 -8.48
N CYS A 301 28.75 12.47 -7.19
CA CYS A 301 28.06 13.33 -6.24
C CYS A 301 28.74 14.71 -6.22
N GLU A 302 27.94 15.76 -6.04
CA GLU A 302 28.44 17.12 -5.83
C GLU A 302 28.40 17.45 -4.34
N SER A 303 29.27 18.36 -3.88
CA SER A 303 29.21 18.90 -2.52
C SER A 303 27.88 19.61 -2.27
N GLY A 304 27.37 19.51 -1.04
CA GLY A 304 26.13 20.15 -0.58
C GLY A 304 24.84 19.40 -0.92
N LYS A 305 24.89 18.28 -1.66
CA LYS A 305 23.70 17.46 -1.94
C LYS A 305 23.14 16.88 -0.66
N ARG A 306 21.87 17.15 -0.38
CA ARG A 306 21.19 16.77 0.87
C ARG A 306 20.50 15.42 0.71
N PHE A 307 20.54 14.59 1.75
CA PHE A 307 19.84 13.31 1.76
C PHE A 307 19.47 12.84 3.18
N ARG A 308 18.58 11.85 3.22
CA ARG A 308 18.11 11.14 4.41
C ARG A 308 17.58 9.77 4.02
N ALA A 309 17.16 8.96 5.00
CA ALA A 309 16.62 7.63 4.74
C ALA A 309 15.26 7.40 5.40
N SER A 310 14.43 6.54 4.84
CA SER A 310 13.11 6.18 5.36
C SER A 310 12.94 4.66 5.41
N MET A 311 12.22 4.16 6.41
CA MET A 311 11.87 2.73 6.53
C MET A 311 10.70 2.33 5.62
N ALA A 312 10.07 3.30 4.95
CA ALA A 312 9.02 3.08 3.96
C ALA A 312 9.10 4.15 2.86
N PRO A 313 8.64 3.88 1.62
CA PRO A 313 8.75 4.81 0.51
C PRO A 313 7.65 5.90 0.55
N VAL A 314 7.47 6.52 1.71
CA VAL A 314 6.45 7.54 1.98
C VAL A 314 7.06 8.71 2.74
N TRP A 315 6.50 9.90 2.55
CA TRP A 315 6.88 11.09 3.29
C TRP A 315 6.40 11.03 4.74
N GLY A 316 7.23 11.50 5.67
CA GLY A 316 6.86 11.67 7.06
C GLY A 316 8.09 11.60 7.97
N THR A 317 8.06 10.74 8.99
CA THR A 317 9.21 10.55 9.87
C THR A 317 10.32 9.80 9.14
N HIS A 318 11.54 10.34 9.14
CA HIS A 318 12.68 9.74 8.46
C HIS A 318 13.85 9.59 9.44
N LEU A 319 14.82 8.75 9.07
CA LEU A 319 16.14 8.69 9.69
C LEU A 319 16.94 9.93 9.26
N ARG A 320 17.34 10.76 10.22
CA ARG A 320 17.93 12.10 9.98
C ARG A 320 19.11 12.37 10.92
N PRO A 321 19.96 13.39 10.66
CA PRO A 321 20.94 13.85 11.63
C PRO A 321 20.30 14.65 12.78
N GLU A 322 21.05 14.82 13.86
CA GLU A 322 20.68 15.74 14.96
C GLU A 322 20.71 17.21 14.52
N VAL A 323 21.64 17.58 13.64
CA VAL A 323 21.86 18.95 13.17
C VAL A 323 21.73 18.98 11.64
N ASP A 324 21.00 19.95 11.11
CA ASP A 324 20.86 20.08 9.66
C ASP A 324 22.20 20.29 8.96
N ASN A 325 22.30 19.78 7.74
CA ASN A 325 23.49 19.81 6.89
C ASN A 325 24.73 19.23 7.56
N THR A 326 24.57 18.25 8.45
CA THR A 326 25.70 17.48 8.97
C THR A 326 26.42 16.82 7.80
N GLU A 327 27.69 17.16 7.61
CA GLU A 327 28.48 16.75 6.44
C GLU A 327 28.96 15.29 6.55
N LEU A 328 28.65 14.49 5.52
CA LEU A 328 29.21 13.16 5.32
C LEU A 328 30.42 13.25 4.40
N ALA A 329 31.62 13.09 4.97
CA ALA A 329 32.87 12.98 4.22
C ALA A 329 32.96 11.65 3.46
N ILE A 330 33.64 11.64 2.32
CA ILE A 330 33.79 10.50 1.40
C ILE A 330 34.51 9.31 2.04
N ASP A 331 35.31 9.55 3.07
CA ASP A 331 36.07 8.56 3.82
C ASP A 331 35.61 8.42 5.28
N ASN A 332 34.38 8.84 5.60
CA ASN A 332 33.84 8.77 6.96
C ASN A 332 33.54 7.33 7.40
N LYS A 333 34.57 6.66 7.92
CA LYS A 333 34.52 5.27 8.42
C LYS A 333 33.86 5.14 9.79
N ASP A 334 33.99 6.16 10.64
CA ASP A 334 33.46 6.15 12.02
C ASP A 334 31.93 6.32 12.05
N GLY A 335 31.38 6.97 11.02
CA GLY A 335 29.96 7.16 10.81
C GLY A 335 29.33 8.26 11.67
N LEU A 336 28.30 8.89 11.12
CA LEU A 336 27.48 9.91 11.75
C LEU A 336 26.29 9.27 12.47
N ASP A 337 25.83 9.89 13.55
CA ASP A 337 24.65 9.42 14.30
C ASP A 337 23.36 9.54 13.48
N ILE A 338 22.51 8.54 13.63
CA ILE A 338 21.15 8.51 13.10
C ILE A 338 20.16 8.82 14.23
N LYS A 339 19.25 9.75 13.97
CA LYS A 339 18.09 10.04 14.81
C LYS A 339 16.83 9.51 14.16
N THR A 340 15.99 8.88 14.98
CA THR A 340 14.66 8.45 14.57
C THR A 340 13.62 9.51 14.92
N ASP A 341 13.83 10.29 15.99
CA ASP A 341 12.94 11.26 16.62
C ASP A 341 13.09 12.70 16.15
N GLN A 342 13.94 12.96 15.16
CA GLN A 342 14.10 14.28 14.57
C GLN A 342 12.90 14.66 13.69
N ASN A 343 12.18 15.71 14.09
CA ASN A 343 10.96 16.17 13.42
C ASN A 343 11.21 17.38 12.49
N GLU A 344 12.33 18.09 12.65
CA GLU A 344 12.74 19.15 11.73
C GLU A 344 13.24 18.58 10.40
N ASP A 345 13.18 19.38 9.32
CA ASP A 345 13.61 19.00 7.96
C ASP A 345 15.14 18.89 7.79
N TYR A 346 15.77 18.16 8.70
CA TYR A 346 17.21 17.99 8.76
C TYR A 346 17.67 16.89 7.82
N ASN A 347 18.80 17.16 7.15
CA ASN A 347 19.39 16.26 6.17
C ASN A 347 20.90 16.20 6.38
N TRP A 348 21.50 15.06 6.07
CA TRP A 348 22.94 15.01 5.86
C TRP A 348 23.28 15.68 4.54
N ALA A 349 24.49 16.23 4.43
CA ALA A 349 25.00 16.81 3.19
C ALA A 349 26.25 16.08 2.72
N ILE A 350 26.38 15.87 1.41
CA ILE A 350 27.64 15.40 0.81
C ILE A 350 28.71 16.46 1.02
N LYS A 351 29.84 16.10 1.64
CA LYS A 351 30.88 17.07 1.98
C LYS A 351 31.71 17.50 0.76
N GLU A 352 32.27 16.53 0.05
CA GLU A 352 33.09 16.78 -1.15
C GLU A 352 32.60 15.97 -2.35
N PRO A 353 32.87 16.41 -3.60
CA PRO A 353 32.47 15.67 -4.78
C PRO A 353 33.14 14.29 -4.87
N GLY A 354 32.44 13.31 -5.45
CA GLY A 354 33.00 11.98 -5.72
C GLY A 354 31.97 10.86 -5.73
N THR A 355 32.46 9.62 -5.73
CA THR A 355 31.59 8.43 -5.59
C THR A 355 31.41 8.09 -4.12
N TYR A 356 30.15 7.96 -3.70
CA TYR A 356 29.75 7.60 -2.35
C TYR A 356 29.02 6.26 -2.33
N LYS A 357 29.63 5.26 -1.69
CA LYS A 357 28.91 4.09 -1.19
C LYS A 357 28.37 4.43 0.21
N ILE A 358 27.12 4.90 0.26
CA ILE A 358 26.46 5.30 1.49
C ILE A 358 25.94 4.04 2.19
N ARG A 359 26.34 3.87 3.45
CA ARG A 359 26.01 2.70 4.28
C ARG A 359 25.29 3.11 5.54
N PHE A 360 24.07 2.62 5.71
CA PHE A 360 23.29 2.71 6.95
C PHE A 360 23.47 1.41 7.75
N ASP A 361 24.01 1.53 8.96
CA ASP A 361 24.11 0.46 9.95
C ASP A 361 23.13 0.73 11.09
N LEU A 362 21.93 0.17 11.00
CA LEU A 362 20.89 0.42 12.00
C LEU A 362 21.14 -0.36 13.30
N ASN A 363 22.03 -1.37 13.29
CA ASN A 363 22.49 -2.03 14.52
C ASN A 363 23.36 -1.09 15.38
N LYS A 364 24.12 -0.20 14.72
CA LYS A 364 24.96 0.81 15.36
C LYS A 364 24.32 2.19 15.40
N MET A 365 23.19 2.38 14.71
CA MET A 365 22.55 3.68 14.46
C MET A 365 23.51 4.69 13.83
N LYS A 366 24.26 4.24 12.80
CA LYS A 366 25.27 5.04 12.11
C LYS A 366 25.06 5.07 10.59
N VAL A 367 25.31 6.22 9.97
CA VAL A 367 25.48 6.36 8.52
C VAL A 367 26.94 6.67 8.19
N SER A 368 27.53 5.97 7.24
CA SER A 368 28.94 6.07 6.85
C SER A 368 29.11 6.09 5.33
N ALA A 369 30.29 6.46 4.84
CA ALA A 369 30.62 6.43 3.43
C ALA A 369 31.89 5.60 3.18
N ASN A 370 31.87 4.79 2.11
CA ASN A 370 33.03 4.04 1.62
C ASN A 370 33.78 3.26 2.72
N ASN A 371 33.04 2.67 3.67
CA ASN A 371 33.55 1.99 4.86
C ASN A 371 34.11 0.58 4.58
N GLU A 372 34.58 0.35 3.35
CA GLU A 372 35.26 -0.89 3.00
C GLU A 372 36.71 -0.81 3.50
N PRO A 373 37.30 -1.93 3.98
CA PRO A 373 38.75 -1.98 4.16
C PRO A 373 39.38 -1.67 2.81
N THR A 374 40.12 -0.57 2.75
CA THR A 374 40.78 -0.09 1.54
C THR A 374 41.65 -1.19 0.96
N THR A 375 41.19 -1.91 -0.06
CA THR A 375 42.08 -2.35 -1.14
C THR A 375 42.33 -1.11 -1.98
N SER A 376 43.16 -0.23 -1.43
CA SER A 376 43.55 1.05 -2.02
C SER A 376 43.96 0.85 -3.49
N ILE A 377 43.23 1.46 -4.41
CA ILE A 377 43.89 2.05 -5.58
C ILE A 377 44.28 3.45 -5.11
N THR A 378 45.48 3.54 -4.57
CA THR A 378 46.11 4.81 -4.24
C THR A 378 46.51 5.48 -5.55
N GLU A 379 45.90 6.62 -5.82
CA GLU A 379 46.30 7.65 -6.77
C GLU A 379 46.17 7.36 -8.27
N ILE A 380 45.40 8.23 -8.93
CA ILE A 380 45.58 8.55 -10.35
C ILE A 380 46.74 9.54 -10.42
N ILE A 381 47.97 9.03 -10.55
CA ILE A 381 49.10 9.88 -10.91
C ILE A 381 48.92 10.24 -12.39
N GLN A 382 48.55 11.49 -12.65
CA GLN A 382 48.71 12.10 -13.96
C GLN A 382 50.19 12.47 -14.09
N ASP A 383 51.01 11.58 -14.67
CA ASP A 383 52.39 11.94 -15.02
C ASP A 383 52.65 11.74 -16.50
N GLY A 384 52.90 12.86 -17.17
CA GLY A 384 53.50 12.89 -18.49
C GLY A 384 55.00 12.76 -18.32
N GLY A 385 55.56 11.64 -18.76
CA GLY A 385 57.02 11.45 -18.84
C GLY A 385 57.39 9.98 -19.00
N ASP A 386 57.90 9.62 -20.18
CA ASP A 386 58.41 8.30 -20.59
C ASP A 386 57.54 7.06 -20.32
N VAL A 387 56.69 6.77 -21.30
CA VAL A 387 55.76 5.65 -21.26
C VAL A 387 56.46 4.34 -21.64
N THR A 388 56.92 3.58 -20.64
CA THR A 388 57.43 2.22 -20.87
C THR A 388 56.31 1.28 -21.32
N CYS A 389 56.59 0.49 -22.35
CA CYS A 389 55.66 -0.50 -22.87
C CYS A 389 55.61 -1.74 -21.98
N GLU A 390 54.41 -2.17 -21.57
CA GLU A 390 54.17 -3.38 -20.78
C GLU A 390 53.32 -4.39 -21.57
N TYR A 391 53.53 -5.69 -21.32
CA TYR A 391 52.79 -6.78 -21.96
C TYR A 391 52.09 -7.64 -20.91
N PHE A 392 50.87 -8.07 -21.22
CA PHE A 392 50.07 -8.97 -20.39
C PHE A 392 49.51 -10.10 -21.24
N ASN A 393 49.32 -11.28 -20.66
CA ASN A 393 48.56 -12.35 -21.30
C ASN A 393 47.05 -12.01 -21.29
N LEU A 394 46.23 -12.83 -21.95
CA LEU A 394 44.78 -12.61 -22.04
C LEU A 394 44.03 -12.77 -20.70
N GLN A 395 44.70 -13.28 -19.68
CA GLN A 395 44.21 -13.38 -18.31
C GLN A 395 44.63 -12.19 -17.44
N GLY A 396 45.31 -11.19 -18.01
CA GLY A 396 45.71 -9.96 -17.31
C GLY A 396 47.00 -10.08 -16.48
N ILE A 397 47.79 -11.16 -16.65
CA ILE A 397 49.07 -11.35 -15.95
C ILE A 397 50.20 -10.72 -16.75
N ARG A 398 51.06 -9.92 -16.10
CA ARG A 398 52.20 -9.24 -16.74
C ARG A 398 53.25 -10.26 -17.21
N VAL A 399 53.77 -10.03 -18.42
CA VAL A 399 54.77 -10.86 -19.09
C VAL A 399 56.04 -10.03 -19.32
N MET A 400 57.15 -10.43 -18.70
CA MET A 400 58.41 -9.69 -18.75
C MET A 400 59.19 -9.90 -20.05
N ASN A 401 59.07 -11.08 -20.66
CA ASN A 401 59.77 -11.46 -21.90
C ASN A 401 58.74 -12.04 -22.88
N PRO A 402 57.98 -11.20 -23.61
CA PRO A 402 57.01 -11.69 -24.56
C PRO A 402 57.69 -12.45 -25.70
N VAL A 403 57.09 -13.56 -26.12
CA VAL A 403 57.61 -14.42 -27.18
C VAL A 403 57.07 -13.97 -28.54
N ALA A 404 57.93 -13.88 -29.54
CA ALA A 404 57.52 -13.57 -30.91
C ALA A 404 56.55 -14.63 -31.45
N GLY A 405 55.48 -14.19 -32.10
CA GLY A 405 54.39 -15.04 -32.62
C GLY A 405 53.19 -15.20 -31.69
N GLU A 406 53.27 -14.75 -30.44
CA GLU A 406 52.18 -14.86 -29.46
C GLU A 406 51.37 -13.57 -29.31
N VAL A 407 50.13 -13.73 -28.82
CA VAL A 407 49.16 -12.65 -28.62
C VAL A 407 49.25 -12.11 -27.20
N TYR A 408 49.42 -10.79 -27.07
CA TYR A 408 49.47 -10.09 -25.80
C TYR A 408 48.56 -8.87 -25.78
N ILE A 409 48.24 -8.40 -24.58
CA ILE A 409 47.69 -7.08 -24.33
C ILE A 409 48.89 -6.16 -24.08
N GLN A 410 49.14 -5.22 -24.99
CA GLN A 410 50.16 -4.20 -24.85
C GLN A 410 49.55 -2.96 -24.21
N ARG A 411 50.15 -2.50 -23.11
CA ARG A 411 49.82 -1.24 -22.46
C ARG A 411 50.97 -0.25 -22.66
N THR A 412 50.63 0.93 -23.14
CA THR A 412 51.54 2.07 -23.21
C THR A 412 50.80 3.27 -22.64
N GLY A 413 51.04 3.54 -21.35
CA GLY A 413 50.37 4.61 -20.63
C GLY A 413 48.90 4.28 -20.42
N THR A 414 48.03 5.12 -20.98
CA THR A 414 46.57 4.93 -20.98
C THR A 414 46.07 4.11 -22.18
N THR A 415 46.92 3.83 -23.16
CA THR A 415 46.51 3.07 -24.36
C THR A 415 46.70 1.58 -24.11
N VAL A 416 45.65 0.80 -24.40
CA VAL A 416 45.67 -0.66 -24.35
C VAL A 416 45.26 -1.21 -25.70
N ARG A 417 46.05 -2.13 -26.26
CA ARG A 417 45.73 -2.81 -27.52
C ARG A 417 46.16 -4.26 -27.50
N LYS A 418 45.40 -5.11 -28.20
CA LYS A 418 45.79 -6.50 -28.45
C LYS A 418 46.79 -6.53 -29.61
N VAL A 419 47.96 -7.12 -29.39
CA VAL A 419 49.04 -7.20 -30.38
C VAL A 419 49.58 -8.61 -30.51
N ILE A 420 50.19 -8.89 -31.66
CA ILE A 420 51.07 -10.04 -31.85
C ILE A 420 52.49 -9.50 -31.91
N ILE A 421 53.39 -9.99 -31.05
CA ILE A 421 54.79 -9.58 -31.09
C ILE A 421 55.44 -10.25 -32.29
N ARG A 422 56.06 -9.45 -33.15
CA ARG A 422 56.72 -9.92 -34.38
C ARG A 422 58.19 -10.19 -34.15
#